data_AF-B3CK90-F1
#
_entry.id   AF-B3CK90-F1
#
_cell.length_a   1.000
_cell.length_b   1.000
_cell.length_c   1.000
_cell.angle_alpha   90.00
_cell.angle_beta   90.00
_cell.angle_gamma   90.00
#
_symmetry.space_group_name_H-M   'P 1'
#
loop_
_entity.id
_entity.type
_entity.pdbx_description
1 polymer ?
#
loop_
_entity_poly.entity_id
_entity_poly.type
_entity_poly.pdbx_seq_one_letter_code
_entity_poly.pdbx_strand_id
1 'polypeptide(L)'
;MYLRFSVLASQLRSDREAFLRGRTCPVLVWEDAPSVALAGSHRQTTTLPSYRPDARASPEPLIYEVRPGLRISAGDDARVTVGRDAGCDIFLPHATASRLHAYFCQDPTTGAWTVTDAGSQNGTFLDGVLIMPGRSSPLLGRASLRFGRAELLFLQPAALEEYLLARSP
;
A
#
# COMPACT_ATOMS: atom_id res chain seq x y z
N MET A 1 4.51 -5.39 -5.12
CA MET A 1 4.33 -4.71 -6.43
C MET A 1 3.42 -3.51 -6.21
N TYR A 2 3.68 -2.37 -6.84
CA TYR A 2 2.79 -1.19 -6.76
C TYR A 2 2.15 -0.92 -8.12
N LEU A 3 1.04 -0.20 -8.10
CA LEU A 3 0.25 0.22 -9.24
C LEU A 3 0.30 1.75 -9.32
N ARG A 4 0.23 2.27 -10.55
CA ARG A 4 0.25 3.71 -10.82
C ARG A 4 -1.18 4.26 -10.79
N PHE A 5 -1.40 5.38 -10.10
CA PHE A 5 -2.70 6.05 -10.04
C PHE A 5 -3.30 6.28 -11.43
N SER A 6 -2.52 6.84 -12.35
CA SER A 6 -2.96 7.16 -13.72
C SER A 6 -3.49 5.94 -14.49
N VAL A 7 -2.83 4.79 -14.33
CA VAL A 7 -3.25 3.53 -14.95
C VAL A 7 -4.57 3.06 -14.37
N LEU A 8 -4.74 3.11 -13.04
CA LEU A 8 -5.99 2.70 -12.39
C LEU A 8 -7.16 3.61 -12.78
N ALA A 9 -6.94 4.92 -12.77
CA ALA A 9 -7.95 5.89 -13.19
C ALA A 9 -8.36 5.69 -14.65
N SER A 10 -7.39 5.42 -15.54
CA SER A 10 -7.69 5.09 -16.94
C SER A 10 -8.49 3.81 -17.08
N GLN A 11 -8.14 2.73 -16.37
CA GLN A 11 -8.87 1.47 -16.42
C GLN A 11 -10.31 1.61 -15.93
N LEU A 12 -10.51 2.34 -14.82
CA LEU A 12 -11.83 2.60 -14.25
C LEU A 12 -12.74 3.34 -15.25
N ARG A 13 -12.20 4.33 -15.99
CA ARG A 13 -12.94 5.06 -17.03
C ARG A 13 -13.26 4.21 -18.25
N SER A 14 -12.33 3.36 -18.68
CA SER A 14 -12.50 2.52 -19.86
C SER A 14 -13.55 1.43 -19.65
N ASP A 15 -13.51 0.74 -18.51
CA ASP A 15 -14.45 -0.32 -18.17
C ASP A 15 -14.61 -0.42 -16.64
N ARG A 16 -15.57 0.34 -16.13
CA ARG A 16 -15.87 0.43 -14.69
C ARG A 16 -16.23 -0.94 -14.11
N GLU A 17 -17.07 -1.71 -14.80
CA GLU A 17 -17.52 -2.99 -14.26
C GLU A 17 -16.40 -4.03 -14.21
N ALA A 18 -15.57 -4.12 -15.25
CA ALA A 18 -14.43 -5.03 -15.24
C ALA A 18 -13.40 -4.63 -14.18
N PHE A 19 -13.18 -3.33 -13.99
CA PHE A 19 -12.32 -2.82 -12.93
C PHE A 19 -12.80 -3.27 -11.54
N LEU A 20 -14.09 -3.09 -11.25
CA LEU A 20 -14.68 -3.48 -9.96
C LEU A 20 -14.66 -5.00 -9.74
N ARG A 21 -14.98 -5.80 -10.77
CA ARG A 21 -14.91 -7.27 -10.69
C ARG A 21 -13.49 -7.78 -10.41
N GLY A 22 -12.47 -7.08 -10.92
CA GLY A 22 -11.07 -7.48 -10.78
C GLY A 22 -10.40 -7.08 -9.47
N ARG A 23 -11.04 -6.26 -8.63
CA ARG A 23 -10.44 -5.72 -7.39
C ARG A 23 -11.25 -6.08 -6.16
N THR A 24 -10.91 -7.23 -5.59
CA THR A 24 -11.51 -7.72 -4.33
C THR A 24 -10.68 -7.38 -3.10
N CYS A 25 -9.42 -6.96 -3.28
CA CYS A 25 -8.51 -6.65 -2.19
C CYS A 25 -8.45 -5.15 -1.93
N PRO A 26 -8.32 -4.73 -0.65
CA PRO A 26 -8.06 -3.34 -0.34
C PRO A 26 -6.68 -2.90 -0.80
N VAL A 27 -6.45 -1.59 -0.80
CA VAL A 27 -5.18 -1.00 -1.20
C VAL A 27 -4.65 -0.03 -0.14
N LEU A 28 -3.33 0.15 -0.12
CA LEU A 28 -2.68 1.28 0.50
C LEU A 28 -2.28 2.29 -0.58
N VAL A 29 -2.69 3.53 -0.42
CA VAL A 29 -2.30 4.65 -1.27
C VAL A 29 -1.27 5.49 -0.53
N TRP A 30 -0.09 5.65 -1.10
CA TRP A 30 0.95 6.53 -0.58
C TRP A 30 1.07 7.76 -1.49
N GLU A 31 0.54 8.89 -1.03
CA GLU A 31 0.48 10.12 -1.84
C GLU A 31 1.85 10.77 -2.01
N ASP A 32 2.60 10.89 -0.92
CA ASP A 32 3.93 11.54 -0.90
C ASP A 32 5.07 10.52 -0.99
N ALA A 33 4.90 9.48 -1.79
CA ALA A 33 5.95 8.48 -1.95
C ALA A 33 7.23 9.14 -2.48
N PRO A 34 8.40 8.91 -1.85
CA PRO A 34 9.63 9.55 -2.26
C PRO A 34 9.97 9.09 -3.68
N SER A 35 10.22 10.03 -4.59
CA SER A 35 10.54 9.75 -6.01
C SER A 35 11.73 8.79 -6.16
N VAL A 36 12.61 8.75 -5.15
CA VAL A 36 13.79 7.88 -5.08
C VAL A 36 13.46 6.39 -4.87
N ALA A 37 12.28 6.05 -4.34
CA ALA A 37 11.83 4.65 -4.19
C ALA A 37 11.64 3.93 -5.53
N LEU A 38 11.48 4.68 -6.63
CA LEU A 38 11.14 4.18 -7.96
C LEU A 38 12.39 3.88 -8.82
N ALA A 39 13.59 4.28 -8.39
CA ALA A 39 14.82 4.14 -9.18
C ALA A 39 15.51 2.77 -9.02
N GLY A 40 15.02 1.89 -8.13
CA GLY A 40 15.77 0.71 -7.68
C GLY A 40 14.98 -0.58 -7.64
N SER A 41 14.51 -1.07 -8.80
CA SER A 41 14.37 -2.52 -9.05
C SER A 41 14.12 -2.80 -10.54
N HIS A 42 15.09 -2.49 -11.38
CA HIS A 42 15.22 -3.16 -12.66
C HIS A 42 16.70 -3.38 -12.96
N ARG A 43 17.17 -4.62 -12.76
CA ARG A 43 18.36 -5.10 -13.44
C ARG A 43 17.95 -5.30 -14.91
N GLN A 44 17.91 -4.23 -15.67
CA GLN A 44 17.79 -4.27 -17.13
C GLN A 44 19.08 -3.71 -17.70
N THR A 45 19.96 -4.61 -18.12
CA THR A 45 21.09 -4.31 -19.00
C THR A 45 20.51 -3.99 -20.38
N THR A 46 20.19 -2.72 -20.64
CA THR A 46 19.97 -2.24 -22.00
C THR A 46 20.43 -0.80 -22.05
N THR A 47 21.51 -0.57 -22.80
CA THR A 47 22.03 0.74 -23.14
C THR A 47 20.98 1.51 -23.94
N LEU A 48 20.30 2.46 -23.27
CA LEU A 48 19.45 3.46 -23.92
C LEU A 48 19.74 4.85 -23.32
N PRO A 49 19.58 5.92 -24.12
CA PRO A 49 20.19 7.21 -23.87
C PRO A 49 19.59 7.88 -22.63
N SER A 50 20.47 8.54 -21.88
CA SER A 50 20.23 9.31 -20.65
C SER A 50 18.81 9.88 -20.50
N TYR A 51 17.95 9.10 -19.84
CA TYR A 51 16.67 9.58 -19.33
C TYR A 51 16.93 10.63 -18.25
N ARG A 52 16.66 11.89 -18.56
CA ARG A 52 16.53 12.93 -17.54
C ARG A 52 15.16 12.75 -16.89
N PRO A 53 15.06 12.47 -15.58
CA PRO A 53 13.76 12.51 -14.93
C PRO A 53 13.22 13.93 -15.05
N ASP A 54 12.09 14.09 -15.74
CA ASP A 54 11.38 15.35 -15.77
C ASP A 54 11.02 15.72 -14.32
N ALA A 55 11.69 16.74 -13.79
CA ALA A 55 11.46 17.29 -12.45
C ALA A 55 10.06 17.96 -12.27
N ARG A 56 9.14 17.71 -13.21
CA ARG A 56 7.74 18.16 -13.22
C ARG A 56 6.72 17.03 -13.11
N ALA A 57 7.13 15.76 -13.09
CA ALA A 57 6.22 14.70 -12.70
C ALA A 57 5.92 14.89 -11.21
N SER A 58 4.78 15.51 -10.89
CA SER A 58 4.20 15.37 -9.55
C SER A 58 4.26 13.89 -9.22
N PRO A 59 4.91 13.44 -8.12
CA PRO A 59 4.95 12.04 -7.79
C PRO A 59 3.49 11.59 -7.70
N GLU A 60 3.05 10.77 -8.65
CA GLU A 60 1.69 10.26 -8.59
C GLU A 60 1.61 9.30 -7.40
N PRO A 61 0.45 9.21 -6.73
CA PRO A 61 0.31 8.31 -5.60
C PRO A 61 0.67 6.87 -6.00
N LEU A 62 1.48 6.21 -5.17
CA LEU A 62 1.78 4.79 -5.33
C LEU A 62 0.70 3.97 -4.64
N ILE A 63 0.18 2.96 -5.33
CA ILE A 63 -0.93 2.14 -4.83
C ILE A 63 -0.47 0.70 -4.66
N TYR A 64 -0.50 0.19 -3.44
CA TYR A 64 -0.12 -1.18 -3.09
C TYR A 64 -1.37 -2.00 -2.81
N GLU A 65 -1.54 -3.13 -3.48
CA GLU A 65 -2.61 -4.05 -3.12
C GLU A 65 -2.26 -4.78 -1.82
N VAL A 66 -3.18 -4.78 -0.86
CA VAL A 66 -3.07 -5.54 0.38
C VAL A 66 -3.59 -6.95 0.09
N ARG A 67 -2.74 -7.75 -0.56
CA ARG A 67 -3.03 -9.14 -0.90
C ARG A 67 -2.27 -10.07 0.04
N PRO A 68 -2.95 -10.98 0.75
CA PRO A 68 -2.26 -12.06 1.45
C PRO A 68 -1.39 -12.79 0.44
N GLY A 69 -0.07 -12.74 0.64
CA GLY A 69 0.86 -13.44 -0.24
C GLY A 69 0.63 -14.94 -0.11
N LEU A 70 0.76 -15.68 -1.22
CA LEU A 70 0.78 -17.14 -1.21
C LEU A 70 2.12 -17.65 -0.63
N ARG A 71 2.56 -17.13 0.52
CA ARG A 71 3.72 -17.66 1.24
C ARG A 71 3.24 -18.83 2.07
N ILE A 72 3.34 -20.01 1.45
CA ILE A 72 3.07 -21.32 2.06
C ILE A 72 4.18 -21.61 3.08
N SER A 73 4.12 -20.96 4.24
CA SER A 73 4.78 -21.45 5.44
C SER A 73 3.68 -21.94 6.36
N ALA A 74 3.60 -23.25 6.49
CA ALA A 74 2.56 -23.96 7.21
C ALA A 74 2.44 -23.41 8.65
N GLY A 75 1.29 -22.81 8.97
CA GLY A 75 0.86 -22.58 10.35
C GLY A 75 0.40 -21.17 10.72
N ASP A 76 0.70 -20.13 9.93
CA ASP A 76 0.36 -18.75 10.30
C ASP A 76 -0.71 -18.14 9.40
N ASP A 77 -1.67 -17.45 10.01
CA ASP A 77 -2.70 -16.63 9.37
C ASP A 77 -2.14 -15.88 8.16
N ALA A 78 -2.88 -15.76 7.07
CA ALA A 78 -2.42 -15.11 5.86
C ALA A 78 -2.19 -13.59 6.09
N ARG A 79 -1.00 -13.21 6.57
CA ARG A 79 -0.63 -11.83 6.90
C ARG A 79 0.00 -11.13 5.70
N VAL A 80 -0.25 -9.83 5.57
CA VAL A 80 0.44 -8.94 4.62
C VAL A 80 1.35 -8.01 5.39
N THR A 81 2.65 -8.17 5.21
CA THR A 81 3.66 -7.40 5.95
C THR A 81 3.95 -6.06 5.29
N VAL A 82 4.15 -5.02 6.11
CA VAL A 82 4.59 -3.69 5.66
C VAL A 82 5.78 -3.21 6.47
N GLY A 83 6.78 -2.66 5.77
CA GLY A 83 7.96 -2.11 6.42
C GLY A 83 9.05 -1.69 5.44
N ARG A 84 10.13 -1.12 5.98
CA ARG A 84 11.27 -0.63 5.22
C ARG A 84 12.14 -1.76 4.66
N ASP A 85 11.98 -2.99 5.13
CA ASP A 85 12.69 -4.12 4.53
C ASP A 85 12.05 -4.51 3.19
N ALA A 86 12.88 -4.72 2.17
CA ALA A 86 12.42 -5.18 0.85
C ALA A 86 11.86 -6.61 0.88
N GLY A 87 12.09 -7.36 1.98
CA GLY A 87 11.45 -8.65 2.21
C GLY A 87 9.96 -8.59 2.55
N CYS A 88 9.45 -7.42 2.98
CA CYS A 88 8.02 -7.22 3.27
C CYS A 88 7.18 -7.28 1.99
N ASP A 89 5.92 -7.71 2.11
CA ASP A 89 4.99 -7.76 0.99
C ASP A 89 4.71 -6.35 0.43
N ILE A 90 4.63 -5.37 1.34
CA ILE A 90 4.56 -3.95 1.04
C ILE A 90 5.87 -3.29 1.49
N PHE A 91 6.73 -3.04 0.51
CA PHE A 91 7.98 -2.31 0.71
C PHE A 91 7.73 -0.81 0.86
N LEU A 92 8.03 -0.29 2.05
CA LEU A 92 7.85 1.10 2.46
C LEU A 92 9.22 1.72 2.81
N PRO A 93 10.01 2.17 1.81
CA PRO A 93 11.37 2.71 1.99
C PRO A 93 11.39 4.10 2.64
N HIS A 94 10.88 4.20 3.87
CA HIS A 94 10.85 5.43 4.64
C HIS A 94 11.78 5.32 5.86
N ALA A 95 12.66 6.30 6.08
CA ALA A 95 13.71 6.22 7.10
C ALA A 95 13.19 5.92 8.53
N THR A 96 12.00 6.43 8.86
CA THR A 96 11.35 6.20 10.17
C THR A 96 10.53 4.92 10.24
N ALA A 97 10.33 4.22 9.13
CA ALA A 97 9.68 2.93 9.13
C ALA A 97 10.66 1.85 9.61
N SER A 98 10.14 0.90 10.39
CA SER A 98 10.88 -0.24 10.89
C SER A 98 11.02 -1.28 9.77
N ARG A 99 11.99 -2.20 9.87
CA ARG A 99 12.21 -3.24 8.86
C ARG A 99 10.94 -4.06 8.60
N LEU A 100 10.39 -4.63 9.66
CA LEU A 100 9.00 -5.05 9.77
C LEU A 100 8.31 -4.06 10.70
N HIS A 101 7.32 -3.32 10.22
CA HIS A 101 6.71 -2.24 10.98
C HIS A 101 5.30 -2.61 11.44
N ALA A 102 4.48 -3.12 10.53
CA ALA A 102 3.15 -3.61 10.83
C ALA A 102 2.80 -4.76 9.88
N TYR A 103 1.66 -5.39 10.13
CA TYR A 103 1.07 -6.34 9.21
C TYR A 103 -0.45 -6.23 9.21
N PHE A 104 -1.05 -6.66 8.11
CA PHE A 104 -2.48 -6.74 7.94
C PHE A 104 -2.92 -8.20 7.97
N CYS A 105 -4.07 -8.45 8.57
CA CYS A 105 -4.74 -9.74 8.51
C CYS A 105 -6.16 -9.54 8.00
N GLN A 106 -6.64 -10.50 7.21
CA GLN A 106 -8.05 -10.62 6.86
C GLN A 106 -8.66 -11.76 7.67
N ASP A 107 -9.76 -11.49 8.36
CA ASP A 107 -10.58 -12.53 8.96
C ASP A 107 -11.22 -13.37 7.84
N PRO A 108 -10.97 -14.70 7.77
CA PRO A 108 -11.46 -15.54 6.69
C PRO A 108 -12.98 -15.77 6.74
N THR A 109 -13.61 -15.54 7.89
CA THR A 109 -15.06 -15.73 8.10
C THR A 109 -15.83 -14.45 7.82
N THR A 110 -15.34 -13.32 8.31
CA THR A 110 -16.03 -12.03 8.17
C THR A 110 -15.53 -11.20 6.98
N GLY A 111 -14.35 -11.51 6.45
CA GLY A 111 -13.66 -10.71 5.44
C GLY A 111 -13.09 -9.39 5.97
N ALA A 112 -13.24 -9.12 7.27
CA ALA A 112 -12.81 -7.88 7.90
C ALA A 112 -11.29 -7.76 7.93
N TRP A 113 -10.79 -6.56 7.69
CA TRP A 113 -9.36 -6.27 7.70
C TRP A 113 -8.95 -5.66 9.03
N THR A 114 -7.75 -6.02 9.47
CA THR A 114 -7.11 -5.45 10.67
C THR A 114 -5.69 -5.05 10.36
N VAL A 115 -5.16 -4.10 11.13
CA VAL A 115 -3.74 -3.75 11.19
C VAL A 115 -3.20 -4.02 12.58
N THR A 116 -1.99 -4.56 12.64
CA THR A 116 -1.27 -4.79 13.90
C THR A 116 0.14 -4.24 13.79
N ASP A 117 0.52 -3.37 14.73
CA ASP A 117 1.89 -2.89 14.86
C ASP A 117 2.80 -4.04 15.37
N ALA A 118 3.94 -4.24 14.71
CA ALA A 118 4.86 -5.36 14.95
C ALA A 118 5.95 -5.04 16.00
N GLY A 119 5.71 -4.07 16.88
CA GLY A 119 6.73 -3.55 17.80
C GLY A 119 7.61 -2.50 17.13
N SER A 120 7.00 -1.62 16.34
CA SER A 120 7.75 -0.62 15.59
C SER A 120 8.38 0.44 16.50
N GLN A 121 9.50 1.02 16.07
CA GLN A 121 10.25 2.00 16.88
C GLN A 121 9.52 3.35 16.99
N ASN A 122 8.83 3.77 15.93
CA ASN A 122 8.18 5.07 15.84
C ASN A 122 6.65 4.99 15.94
N GLY A 123 6.11 3.80 16.17
CA GLY A 123 4.68 3.52 16.29
C GLY A 123 3.93 3.50 14.96
N THR A 124 2.80 2.81 14.99
CA THR A 124 1.74 2.86 13.97
C THR A 124 0.58 3.70 14.48
N PHE A 125 0.04 4.59 13.66
CA PHE A 125 -1.15 5.37 13.98
C PHE A 125 -2.28 5.02 13.03
N LEU A 126 -3.48 4.89 13.57
CA LEU A 126 -4.73 4.69 12.84
C LEU A 126 -5.63 5.90 13.09
N ASP A 127 -5.98 6.62 12.04
CA ASP A 127 -6.79 7.86 12.10
C ASP A 127 -6.25 8.87 13.12
N GLY A 128 -4.92 9.01 13.16
CA GLY A 128 -4.20 9.91 14.07
C GLY A 128 -3.96 9.37 15.49
N VAL A 129 -4.53 8.22 15.84
CA VAL A 129 -4.41 7.61 17.16
C VAL A 129 -3.33 6.51 17.15
N LEU A 130 -2.39 6.55 18.11
CA LEU A 130 -1.37 5.51 18.28
C LEU A 130 -2.03 4.19 18.68
N ILE A 131 -1.80 3.13 17.91
CA ILE A 131 -2.31 1.79 18.24
C ILE A 131 -1.31 1.01 19.09
N MET A 132 -1.80 0.09 19.90
CA MET A 132 -0.95 -0.73 20.77
C MET A 132 -0.24 -1.83 19.98
N PRO A 133 1.09 -1.99 20.12
CA PRO A 133 1.84 -3.08 19.52
C PRO A 133 1.26 -4.46 19.86
N GLY A 134 1.22 -5.36 18.87
CA GLY A 134 0.70 -6.73 19.02
C GLY A 134 -0.82 -6.84 19.13
N ARG A 135 -1.57 -5.73 19.21
CA ARG A 135 -3.04 -5.74 19.24
C ARG A 135 -3.63 -5.37 17.87
N SER A 136 -4.43 -6.28 17.31
CA SER A 136 -5.15 -6.03 16.08
C SER A 136 -6.16 -4.91 16.23
N SER A 137 -6.11 -3.94 15.32
CA SER A 137 -7.03 -2.82 15.23
C SER A 137 -7.83 -2.92 13.93
N PRO A 138 -9.17 -2.82 13.97
CA PRO A 138 -10.01 -2.99 12.79
C PRO A 138 -9.84 -1.84 11.78
N LEU A 139 -9.87 -2.17 10.49
CA LEU A 139 -9.84 -1.22 9.39
C LEU A 139 -11.20 -1.18 8.72
N LEU A 140 -11.78 0.02 8.66
CA LEU A 140 -13.05 0.28 7.99
C LEU A 140 -12.83 0.53 6.49
N GLY A 141 -13.89 0.95 5.78
CA GLY A 141 -13.85 1.19 4.33
C GLY A 141 -12.74 2.14 3.87
N ARG A 142 -12.43 3.14 4.69
CA ARG A 142 -11.32 4.08 4.52
C ARG A 142 -10.68 4.33 5.87
N ALA A 143 -9.35 4.37 5.92
CA ALA A 143 -8.60 4.72 7.13
C ALA A 143 -7.29 5.43 6.78
N SER A 144 -6.87 6.38 7.62
CA SER A 144 -5.53 6.95 7.56
C SER A 144 -4.58 6.10 8.41
N LEU A 145 -3.49 5.65 7.80
CA LEU A 145 -2.44 4.88 8.45
C LEU A 145 -1.13 5.65 8.40
N ARG A 146 -0.47 5.77 9.54
CA ARG A 146 0.87 6.35 9.61
C ARG A 146 1.85 5.37 10.24
N PHE A 147 2.90 5.04 9.48
CA PHE A 147 3.97 4.16 9.90
C PHE A 147 5.24 4.98 10.17
N GLY A 148 5.47 5.34 11.43
CA GLY A 148 6.40 6.41 11.78
C GLY A 148 5.96 7.76 11.21
N ARG A 149 6.56 8.22 10.11
CA ARG A 149 6.20 9.45 9.39
C ARG A 149 5.68 9.21 7.98
N ALA A 150 5.64 7.96 7.53
CA ALA A 150 5.04 7.64 6.24
C ALA A 150 3.51 7.58 6.39
N GLU A 151 2.80 8.46 5.71
CA GLU A 151 1.33 8.51 5.71
C GLU A 151 0.76 7.82 4.48
N LEU A 152 -0.19 6.92 4.71
CA LEU A 152 -0.85 6.13 3.69
C LEU A 152 -2.35 6.09 3.97
N LEU A 153 -3.15 5.94 2.92
CA LEU A 153 -4.58 5.70 3.02
C LEU A 153 -4.86 4.23 2.77
N PHE A 154 -5.53 3.56 3.70
CA PHE A 154 -6.16 2.27 3.47
C PHE A 154 -7.54 2.49 2.84
N LEU A 155 -7.79 1.82 1.72
CA LEU A 155 -9.06 1.89 1.00
C LEU A 155 -9.55 0.49 0.64
N GLN A 156 -10.76 0.15 1.07
CA GLN A 156 -11.53 -0.96 0.51
C GLN A 156 -11.86 -0.69 -0.97
N PRO A 157 -12.17 -1.72 -1.78
CA PRO A 157 -12.43 -1.54 -3.21
C PRO A 157 -13.45 -0.44 -3.56
N ALA A 158 -14.54 -0.33 -2.79
CA ALA A 158 -15.53 0.73 -2.99
C ALA A 158 -14.95 2.14 -2.73
N ALA A 159 -14.15 2.31 -1.67
CA ALA A 159 -13.52 3.59 -1.36
C ALA A 159 -12.39 3.95 -2.34
N LEU A 160 -11.72 2.95 -2.93
CA LEU A 160 -10.73 3.17 -3.99
C LEU A 160 -11.39 3.78 -5.24
N GLU A 161 -12.54 3.27 -5.64
CA GLU A 161 -13.29 3.83 -6.77
C GLU A 161 -13.61 5.31 -6.55
N GLU A 162 -14.19 5.65 -5.40
CA GLU A 162 -14.50 7.03 -5.04
C GLU A 162 -13.25 7.93 -5.06
N TYR A 163 -12.13 7.43 -4.51
CA TYR A 163 -10.86 8.14 -4.51
C TYR A 163 -10.33 8.42 -5.92
N LEU A 164 -10.39 7.43 -6.82
CA LEU A 164 -9.93 7.58 -8.21
C LEU A 164 -10.78 8.59 -8.99
N LEU A 165 -12.10 8.55 -8.81
CA LEU A 165 -13.02 9.49 -9.46
C LEU A 165 -12.82 10.93 -8.95
N ALA A 166 -12.67 11.11 -7.64
CA ALA A 166 -12.51 12.43 -7.05
C ALA A 166 -11.20 13.15 -7.47
N ARG A 167 -10.14 12.40 -7.76
CA ARG A 167 -8.82 12.94 -8.13
C ARG A 167 -8.54 12.99 -9.64
N SER A 168 -9.44 12.45 -10.46
CA SER A 168 -9.32 12.49 -11.91
C SER A 168 -10.60 13.05 -12.53
N PRO A 169 -10.85 14.37 -12.38
CA PRO A 169 -12.01 15.02 -12.97
C PRO A 169 -12.03 14.93 -14.49
#